data_AF-A0A1S3KU95-F1
#
_entry.id   AF-A0A1S3KU95-F1
#
_cell.length_a   1.000
_cell.length_b   1.000
_cell.length_c   1.000
_cell.angle_alpha   90.00
_cell.angle_beta   90.00
_cell.angle_gamma   90.00
#
_symmetry.space_group_name_H-M   'P 1'
#
loop_
_entity.id
_entity.type
_entity.pdbx_description
1 polymer ?
#
loop_
_entity_poly.entity_id
_entity_poly.type
_entity_poly.pdbx_seq_one_letter_code
_entity_poly.pdbx_strand_id
1 'polypeptide(L)'
;MASFAGFIKWTGRSTLYLCCAFVLFGCLCIASPTHGRRLICWQAIMKCHGESECHYAYDQYLYACAPVINGDRKKCPSHCISSLIQLNLTETGPSLEDCDCASDPVCRSTKRAIEPCLPRTSNMGCTEARRQCERDSQCSSAMRDYLFHCRKLFGGERCSDDCRRVIANMRNIPKAQQLDTCVCDGTERTICEYVKVSMKNFCFDSMDRYAGSGFSDSEDDSEDDYDEMEDYIYVENKSFSSRSACQGVVWTASVATILVLMNLI
;
A
#
# COMPACT_ATOMS: atom_id res chain seq x y z
N MET A 1 -2.40 -18.90 77.68
CA MET A 1 -1.28 -18.07 77.19
C MET A 1 -0.96 -18.54 75.76
N ALA A 2 -1.79 -18.22 74.77
CA ALA A 2 -1.75 -17.00 73.96
C ALA A 2 -0.46 -16.84 73.13
N SER A 3 -0.28 -17.67 72.10
CA SER A 3 0.59 -17.32 70.95
C SER A 3 0.28 -18.18 69.71
N PHE A 4 -0.90 -18.01 69.10
CA PHE A 4 -1.20 -18.51 67.75
C PHE A 4 -1.98 -17.47 66.91
N ALA A 5 -1.91 -16.19 67.28
CA ALA A 5 -2.62 -15.10 66.61
C ALA A 5 -1.77 -14.35 65.55
N GLY A 6 -0.54 -14.82 65.28
CA GLY A 6 0.41 -14.10 64.41
C GLY A 6 0.44 -14.53 62.95
N PHE A 7 0.10 -15.78 62.62
CA PHE A 7 0.40 -16.33 61.28
C PHE A 7 -0.71 -16.17 60.25
N ILE A 8 -1.95 -15.88 60.67
CA ILE A 8 -3.11 -15.80 59.75
C ILE A 8 -3.26 -14.41 59.12
N LYS A 9 -2.58 -13.37 59.64
CA LYS A 9 -2.65 -12.01 59.08
C LYS A 9 -1.65 -11.73 57.95
N TRP A 10 -0.65 -12.59 57.73
CA TRP A 10 0.37 -12.37 56.69
C TRP A 10 -0.05 -12.93 55.32
N THR A 11 -0.85 -13.99 55.30
CA THR A 11 -1.29 -14.66 54.07
C THR A 11 -2.31 -13.82 53.29
N GLY A 12 -3.27 -13.18 53.97
CA GLY A 12 -4.33 -12.42 53.31
C GLY A 12 -3.85 -11.19 52.52
N ARG A 13 -2.86 -10.45 53.02
CA ARG A 13 -2.27 -9.30 52.31
C ARG A 13 -1.47 -9.75 51.09
N SER A 14 -0.70 -10.83 51.22
CA SER A 14 0.12 -11.37 50.12
C SER A 14 -0.74 -11.90 48.96
N THR A 15 -1.85 -12.58 49.28
CA THR A 15 -2.81 -13.07 48.27
C THR A 15 -3.54 -11.91 47.57
N LEU A 16 -3.85 -10.84 48.30
CA LEU A 16 -4.43 -9.61 47.72
C LEU A 16 -3.44 -8.91 46.78
N TYR A 17 -2.15 -8.82 47.14
CA TYR A 17 -1.12 -8.26 46.25
C TYR A 17 -0.91 -9.12 45.00
N LEU A 18 -0.93 -10.45 45.12
CA LEU A 18 -0.84 -11.36 43.98
C LEU A 18 -2.07 -11.24 43.07
N CYS A 19 -3.29 -11.22 43.61
CA CYS A 19 -4.50 -11.00 42.82
C CYS A 19 -4.50 -9.64 42.13
N CYS A 20 -4.12 -8.56 42.83
CA CYS A 20 -3.98 -7.25 42.22
C CYS A 20 -2.91 -7.24 41.13
N ALA A 21 -1.78 -7.92 41.33
CA ALA A 21 -0.74 -8.04 40.31
C ALA A 21 -1.22 -8.82 39.07
N PHE A 22 -1.97 -9.92 39.24
CA PHE A 22 -2.55 -10.67 38.12
C PHE A 22 -3.63 -9.86 37.38
N VAL A 23 -4.47 -9.11 38.10
CA VAL A 23 -5.48 -8.23 37.48
C VAL A 23 -4.79 -7.07 36.75
N LEU A 24 -3.76 -6.45 37.34
CA LEU A 24 -2.98 -5.38 36.69
C LEU A 24 -2.22 -5.89 35.45
N PHE A 25 -1.61 -7.09 35.51
CA PHE A 25 -0.99 -7.72 34.34
C PHE A 25 -2.03 -8.06 33.27
N GLY A 26 -3.21 -8.57 33.66
CA GLY A 26 -4.32 -8.82 32.73
C GLY A 26 -4.81 -7.55 32.04
N CYS A 27 -4.93 -6.44 32.78
CA CYS A 27 -5.33 -5.15 32.22
C CYS A 27 -4.25 -4.53 31.31
N LEU A 28 -2.97 -4.72 31.62
CA LEU A 28 -1.85 -4.28 30.76
C LEU A 28 -1.79 -5.05 29.43
N CYS A 29 -2.26 -6.30 29.39
CA CYS A 29 -2.33 -7.08 28.16
C CYS A 29 -3.52 -6.71 27.25
N ILE A 30 -4.60 -6.14 27.79
CA ILE A 30 -5.79 -5.76 27.02
C ILE A 30 -5.71 -4.32 26.49
N ALA A 31 -4.87 -3.47 27.08
CA ALA A 31 -4.65 -2.08 26.68
C ALA A 31 -3.49 -1.89 25.70
N SER A 32 -3.20 -2.87 24.85
CA SER A 32 -2.39 -2.60 23.66
C SER A 32 -3.33 -2.05 22.58
N PRO A 33 -3.19 -0.78 22.15
CA PRO A 33 -3.87 -0.35 20.95
C PRO A 33 -3.39 -1.26 19.82
N THR A 34 -4.31 -1.98 19.17
CA THR A 34 -4.03 -2.69 17.93
C THR A 34 -3.72 -1.65 16.85
N HIS A 35 -2.53 -1.04 16.92
CA HIS A 35 -1.89 -0.52 15.73
C HIS A 35 -1.61 -1.78 14.90
N GLY A 36 -2.49 -2.01 13.92
CA GLY A 36 -2.53 -3.21 13.09
C GLY A 36 -1.12 -3.59 12.65
N ARG A 37 -0.60 -4.67 13.23
CA ARG A 37 0.70 -5.19 12.80
C ARG A 37 0.51 -5.62 11.36
N ARG A 38 1.19 -4.96 10.43
CA ARG A 38 1.21 -5.34 9.00
C ARG A 38 1.50 -6.85 8.94
N LEU A 39 0.64 -7.60 8.25
CA LEU A 39 0.80 -9.05 8.07
C LEU A 39 2.11 -9.31 7.31
N ILE A 40 2.76 -10.44 7.53
CA ILE A 40 3.79 -10.88 6.58
C ILE A 40 3.08 -11.26 5.27
N CYS A 41 3.65 -10.97 4.10
CA CYS A 41 2.94 -11.14 2.83
C CYS A 41 2.43 -12.56 2.57
N TRP A 42 3.15 -13.60 2.98
CA TRP A 42 2.64 -14.96 2.90
C TRP A 42 1.39 -15.18 3.78
N GLN A 43 1.29 -14.52 4.94
CA GLN A 43 0.09 -14.58 5.79
C GLN A 43 -1.09 -13.86 5.13
N ALA A 44 -0.85 -12.72 4.50
CA ALA A 44 -1.86 -11.99 3.74
C ALA A 44 -2.38 -12.83 2.55
N ILE A 45 -1.49 -13.52 1.84
CA ILE A 45 -1.85 -14.46 0.75
C ILE A 45 -2.71 -15.60 1.29
N MET A 46 -2.29 -16.26 2.38
CA MET A 46 -3.09 -17.34 2.98
C MET A 46 -4.48 -16.86 3.43
N LYS A 47 -4.56 -15.62 3.94
CA LYS A 47 -5.85 -15.01 4.31
C LYS A 47 -6.72 -14.76 3.08
N CYS A 48 -6.15 -14.23 2.00
CA CYS A 48 -6.83 -14.03 0.73
C CYS A 48 -7.32 -15.35 0.11
N HIS A 49 -6.51 -16.41 0.15
CA HIS A 49 -6.93 -17.72 -0.34
C HIS A 49 -8.07 -18.35 0.47
N GLY A 50 -8.29 -17.91 1.71
CA GLY A 50 -9.44 -18.30 2.52
C GLY A 50 -10.77 -17.68 2.06
N GLU A 51 -10.72 -16.59 1.30
CA GLU A 51 -11.87 -15.91 0.70
C GLU A 51 -11.95 -16.27 -0.79
N SER A 52 -13.04 -16.91 -1.23
CA SER A 52 -13.15 -17.41 -2.62
C SER A 52 -13.00 -16.31 -3.67
N GLU A 53 -13.60 -15.14 -3.42
CA GLU A 53 -13.53 -13.98 -4.31
C GLU A 53 -12.10 -13.42 -4.39
N CYS A 54 -11.42 -13.27 -3.24
CA CYS A 54 -10.03 -12.81 -3.19
C CYS A 54 -9.09 -13.80 -3.85
N HIS A 55 -9.26 -15.10 -3.61
CA HIS A 55 -8.46 -16.14 -4.25
C HIS A 55 -8.55 -16.07 -5.78
N TYR A 56 -9.77 -15.97 -6.32
CA TYR A 56 -9.98 -15.83 -7.76
C TYR A 56 -9.33 -14.55 -8.29
N ALA A 57 -9.54 -13.41 -7.63
CA ALA A 57 -8.95 -12.14 -8.03
C ALA A 57 -7.41 -12.16 -7.96
N TYR A 58 -6.84 -12.85 -6.98
CA TYR A 58 -5.40 -13.02 -6.81
C TYR A 58 -4.79 -13.81 -7.96
N ASP A 59 -5.43 -14.91 -8.38
CA ASP A 59 -5.01 -15.67 -9.55
C ASP A 59 -5.06 -14.80 -10.81
N GLN A 60 -6.15 -14.07 -11.05
CA GLN A 60 -6.27 -13.17 -12.20
C GLN A 60 -5.16 -12.11 -12.21
N TYR A 61 -4.85 -11.53 -11.06
CA TYR A 61 -3.73 -10.60 -10.88
C TYR A 61 -2.40 -11.25 -11.29
N LEU A 62 -2.09 -12.46 -10.82
CA LEU A 62 -0.84 -13.15 -11.15
C LEU A 62 -0.71 -13.38 -12.67
N TYR A 63 -1.78 -13.81 -13.33
CA TYR A 63 -1.77 -14.02 -14.78
C TYR A 63 -1.65 -12.70 -15.56
N ALA A 64 -2.46 -11.69 -15.21
CA ALA A 64 -2.52 -10.45 -15.95
C ALA A 64 -1.24 -9.59 -15.80
N CYS A 65 -0.61 -9.64 -14.63
CA CYS A 65 0.60 -8.86 -14.32
C CYS A 65 1.91 -9.62 -14.58
N ALA A 66 1.87 -10.91 -14.96
CA ALA A 66 3.07 -11.70 -15.22
C ALA A 66 4.13 -11.01 -16.11
N PRO A 67 3.79 -10.34 -17.23
CA PRO A 67 4.79 -9.66 -18.05
C PRO A 67 5.49 -8.48 -17.35
N VAL A 68 4.85 -7.87 -16.36
CA VAL A 68 5.44 -6.80 -15.54
C VAL A 68 6.28 -7.39 -14.42
N ILE A 69 5.77 -8.43 -13.74
CA ILE A 69 6.47 -9.14 -12.66
C ILE A 69 7.80 -9.74 -13.17
N ASN A 70 7.77 -10.33 -14.36
CA ASN A 70 8.95 -10.95 -14.97
C ASN A 70 9.94 -9.91 -15.54
N GLY A 71 9.53 -8.65 -15.67
CA GLY A 71 10.33 -7.58 -16.27
C GLY A 71 10.27 -7.50 -17.80
N ASP A 72 9.38 -8.24 -18.45
CA ASP A 72 9.20 -8.25 -19.92
C ASP A 72 8.63 -6.92 -20.45
N ARG A 73 7.86 -6.19 -19.61
CA ARG A 73 7.25 -4.90 -19.96
C ARG A 73 7.45 -3.84 -18.87
N LYS A 74 7.83 -2.64 -19.30
CA LYS A 74 7.95 -1.45 -18.43
C LYS A 74 6.63 -0.68 -18.25
N LYS A 75 5.64 -0.91 -19.13
CA LYS A 75 4.32 -0.29 -19.08
C LYS A 75 3.29 -1.32 -18.60
N CYS A 76 2.38 -0.89 -17.73
CA CYS A 76 1.33 -1.73 -17.18
C CYS A 76 0.23 -2.02 -18.21
N PRO A 77 -0.07 -3.29 -18.52
CA PRO A 77 -1.23 -3.66 -19.33
C PRO A 77 -2.53 -3.23 -18.67
N SER A 78 -3.54 -2.86 -19.46
CA SER A 78 -4.88 -2.52 -18.95
C SER A 78 -5.47 -3.64 -18.09
N HIS A 79 -5.38 -4.90 -18.55
CA HIS A 79 -5.86 -6.06 -17.79
C HIS A 79 -5.14 -6.27 -16.45
N CYS A 80 -3.84 -5.94 -16.34
CA CYS A 80 -3.12 -5.99 -15.07
C CYS A 80 -3.68 -4.95 -14.10
N ILE A 81 -3.87 -3.71 -14.56
CA ILE A 81 -4.47 -2.62 -13.75
C ILE A 81 -5.88 -3.02 -13.30
N SER A 82 -6.73 -3.51 -14.21
CA SER A 82 -8.09 -3.95 -13.88
C SER A 82 -8.12 -5.10 -12.87
N SER A 83 -7.21 -6.06 -12.98
CA SER A 83 -7.11 -7.19 -12.03
C SER A 83 -6.67 -6.73 -10.65
N LEU A 84 -5.75 -5.75 -10.58
CA LEU A 84 -5.34 -5.12 -9.32
C LEU A 84 -6.49 -4.33 -8.66
N ILE A 85 -7.30 -3.61 -9.45
CA ILE A 85 -8.50 -2.95 -8.95
C ILE A 85 -9.46 -3.98 -8.35
N GLN A 86 -9.75 -5.08 -9.05
CA GLN A 86 -10.64 -6.13 -8.58
C GLN A 86 -10.13 -6.78 -7.30
N LEU A 87 -8.83 -7.10 -7.23
CA LEU A 87 -8.21 -7.64 -6.02
C LEU A 87 -8.39 -6.69 -4.83
N ASN A 88 -8.18 -5.38 -5.03
CA ASN A 88 -8.33 -4.38 -3.98
C ASN A 88 -9.78 -4.13 -3.53
N LEU A 89 -10.78 -4.57 -4.30
CA LEU A 89 -12.20 -4.46 -3.91
C LEU A 89 -12.67 -5.62 -3.01
N THR A 90 -11.86 -6.67 -2.86
CA THR A 90 -12.17 -7.81 -1.99
C THR A 90 -11.93 -7.48 -0.51
N GLU A 91 -12.47 -8.28 0.41
CA GLU A 91 -12.37 -7.97 1.84
C GLU A 91 -10.91 -8.02 2.32
N THR A 92 -10.17 -9.02 1.86
CA THR A 92 -8.80 -9.29 2.33
C THR A 92 -7.70 -8.87 1.37
N GLY A 93 -8.03 -8.60 0.10
CA GLY A 93 -7.08 -8.18 -0.94
C GLY A 93 -6.24 -6.93 -0.62
N PRO A 94 -6.79 -5.84 -0.04
CA PRO A 94 -6.01 -4.67 0.34
C PRO A 94 -4.82 -4.98 1.27
N SER A 95 -4.91 -6.05 2.07
CA SER A 95 -3.83 -6.44 2.98
C SER A 95 -2.57 -6.95 2.25
N LEU A 96 -2.69 -7.36 0.99
CA LEU A 96 -1.56 -7.76 0.14
C LEU A 96 -0.68 -6.57 -0.29
N GLU A 97 -1.28 -5.38 -0.44
CA GLU A 97 -0.53 -4.16 -0.72
C GLU A 97 0.30 -3.73 0.51
N ASP A 98 -0.28 -3.81 1.70
CA ASP A 98 0.32 -3.29 2.94
C ASP A 98 1.23 -4.26 3.70
N CYS A 99 1.23 -5.55 3.35
CA CYS A 99 2.00 -6.58 4.04
C CYS A 99 3.54 -6.36 4.02
N ASP A 100 4.24 -6.91 4.99
CA ASP A 100 5.71 -6.90 5.07
C ASP A 100 6.30 -8.14 4.35
N CYS A 101 7.28 -7.91 3.49
CA CYS A 101 8.03 -8.99 2.83
C CYS A 101 9.10 -9.64 3.73
N ALA A 102 9.38 -9.07 4.91
CA ALA A 102 10.48 -9.47 5.77
C ALA A 102 11.79 -9.59 4.97
N SER A 103 12.43 -10.76 4.95
CA SER A 103 13.68 -11.00 4.23
C SER A 103 13.50 -11.58 2.82
N ASP A 104 12.28 -11.81 2.33
CA ASP A 104 12.00 -12.41 1.02
C ASP A 104 12.34 -11.45 -0.17
N PRO A 105 13.37 -11.75 -0.98
CA PRO A 105 13.74 -10.92 -2.11
C PRO A 105 12.74 -10.97 -3.27
N VAL A 106 12.05 -12.10 -3.47
CA VAL A 106 11.05 -12.27 -4.53
C VAL A 106 9.87 -11.37 -4.23
N CYS A 107 9.32 -11.45 -3.01
CA CYS A 107 8.24 -10.58 -2.56
C CYS A 107 8.57 -9.08 -2.77
N ARG A 108 9.76 -8.65 -2.35
CA ARG A 108 10.19 -7.25 -2.54
C ARG A 108 10.30 -6.85 -4.00
N SER A 109 10.84 -7.73 -4.84
CA SER A 109 10.98 -7.46 -6.29
C SER A 109 9.62 -7.37 -6.97
N THR A 110 8.70 -8.29 -6.68
CA THR A 110 7.33 -8.31 -7.19
C THR A 110 6.57 -7.05 -6.76
N LYS A 111 6.62 -6.68 -5.48
CA LYS A 111 5.99 -5.44 -4.98
C LYS A 111 6.50 -4.20 -5.71
N ARG A 112 7.82 -4.07 -5.89
CA ARG A 112 8.42 -2.94 -6.62
C ARG A 112 8.05 -2.93 -8.10
N ALA A 113 7.99 -4.10 -8.74
CA ALA A 113 7.63 -4.20 -10.16
C ALA A 113 6.18 -3.76 -10.42
N ILE A 114 5.26 -4.06 -9.49
CA ILE A 114 3.84 -3.78 -9.63
C ILE A 114 3.43 -2.42 -9.05
N GLU A 115 4.22 -1.83 -8.15
CA GLU A 115 3.96 -0.50 -7.57
C GLU A 115 3.51 0.56 -8.61
N PRO A 116 4.09 0.66 -9.82
CA PRO A 116 3.64 1.61 -10.85
C PRO A 116 2.26 1.30 -11.44
N CYS A 117 1.80 0.06 -11.34
CA CYS A 117 0.51 -0.41 -11.86
C CYS A 117 -0.62 -0.29 -10.84
N LEU A 118 -0.30 -0.07 -9.56
CA LEU A 118 -1.30 0.03 -8.51
C LEU A 118 -2.15 1.29 -8.73
N PRO A 119 -3.48 1.15 -8.83
CA PRO A 119 -4.37 2.30 -8.83
C PRO A 119 -4.23 2.98 -7.47
N ARG A 120 -3.90 4.27 -7.44
CA ARG A 120 -3.80 5.04 -6.19
C ARG A 120 -5.20 5.35 -5.62
N THR A 121 -5.98 4.30 -5.35
CA THR A 121 -7.33 4.35 -4.78
C THR A 121 -7.28 4.13 -3.28
N SER A 122 -6.40 4.87 -2.60
CA SER A 122 -6.65 5.16 -1.19
C SER A 122 -7.92 6.02 -1.17
N ASN A 123 -9.07 5.39 -0.89
CA ASN A 123 -10.40 6.02 -0.87
C ASN A 123 -10.57 7.04 0.27
N MET A 124 -9.48 7.58 0.81
CA MET A 124 -9.50 8.66 1.78
C MET A 124 -9.82 9.97 1.06
N GLY A 125 -10.90 10.62 1.48
CA GLY A 125 -11.22 11.97 1.05
C GLY A 125 -10.14 12.97 1.49
N CYS A 126 -9.78 13.92 0.63
CA CYS A 126 -8.81 14.95 0.96
C CYS A 126 -9.26 15.81 2.16
N THR A 127 -10.56 15.92 2.39
CA THR A 127 -11.13 16.57 3.58
C THR A 127 -10.68 15.88 4.86
N GLU A 128 -10.72 14.54 4.91
CA GLU A 128 -10.30 13.77 6.09
C GLU A 128 -8.78 13.68 6.20
N ALA A 129 -8.07 13.49 5.08
CA ALA A 129 -6.60 13.52 5.06
C ALA A 129 -6.06 14.85 5.63
N ARG A 130 -6.71 15.98 5.27
CA ARG A 130 -6.38 17.30 5.84
C ARG A 130 -6.62 17.35 7.34
N ARG A 131 -7.78 16.88 7.82
CA ARG A 131 -8.07 16.84 9.27
C ARG A 131 -7.04 16.04 10.05
N GLN A 132 -6.59 14.91 9.51
CA GLN A 132 -5.56 14.11 10.18
C GLN A 132 -4.20 14.81 10.20
N CYS A 133 -3.83 15.48 9.11
CA CYS A 133 -2.61 16.29 9.06
C CYS A 133 -2.66 17.48 10.03
N GLU A 134 -3.81 18.16 10.16
CA GLU A 134 -3.98 19.29 11.07
C GLU A 134 -3.87 18.91 12.55
N ARG A 135 -4.28 17.68 12.91
CA ARG A 135 -4.14 17.13 14.27
C ARG A 135 -2.70 16.77 14.63
N ASP A 136 -1.85 16.53 13.63
CA ASP A 136 -0.43 16.24 13.81
C ASP A 136 0.37 17.55 13.77
N SER A 137 1.15 17.85 14.80
CA SER A 137 1.83 19.15 14.92
C SER A 137 2.89 19.35 13.83
N GLN A 138 3.62 18.29 13.46
CA GLN A 138 4.64 18.32 12.42
C GLN A 138 4.02 18.51 11.04
N CYS A 139 2.97 17.75 10.74
CA CYS A 139 2.24 17.85 9.48
C CYS A 139 1.53 19.20 9.35
N SER A 140 0.87 19.67 10.40
CA SER A 140 0.22 20.99 10.44
C SER A 140 1.21 22.14 10.23
N SER A 141 2.45 22.02 10.73
CA SER A 141 3.52 22.99 10.42
C SER A 141 3.93 22.92 8.94
N ALA A 142 4.21 21.73 8.43
CA ALA A 142 4.61 21.55 7.03
C ALA A 142 3.51 21.98 6.04
N MET A 143 2.24 21.77 6.40
CA MET A 143 1.08 22.23 5.64
C MET A 143 1.02 23.76 5.55
N ARG A 144 1.38 24.47 6.63
CA ARG A 144 1.50 25.94 6.62
C ARG A 144 2.66 26.41 5.74
N ASP A 145 3.81 25.74 5.82
CA ASP A 145 4.96 26.04 4.97
C ASP A 145 4.62 25.81 3.49
N TYR A 146 3.85 24.76 3.19
CA TYR A 146 3.36 24.46 1.86
C TYR A 146 2.48 25.58 1.32
N LEU A 147 1.47 25.97 2.09
CA LEU A 147 0.59 27.08 1.72
C LEU A 147 1.33 28.41 1.56
N PHE A 148 2.46 28.61 2.24
CA PHE A 148 3.27 29.83 2.15
C PHE A 148 4.21 29.83 0.94
N HIS A 149 4.99 28.76 0.74
CA HIS A 149 6.01 28.69 -0.31
C HIS A 149 5.43 28.34 -1.69
N CYS A 150 4.28 27.67 -1.73
CA CYS A 150 3.62 27.26 -2.97
C CYS A 150 2.51 28.20 -3.45
N ARG A 151 2.37 29.42 -2.91
CA ARG A 151 1.32 30.37 -3.37
C ARG A 151 1.32 30.64 -4.87
N LYS A 152 2.51 30.72 -5.49
CA LYS A 152 2.67 30.92 -6.94
C LYS A 152 2.23 29.70 -7.77
N LEU A 153 2.28 28.51 -7.17
CA LEU A 153 1.74 27.30 -7.78
C LEU A 153 0.22 27.38 -7.88
N PHE A 154 -0.45 27.82 -6.81
CA PHE A 154 -1.92 28.00 -6.80
C PHE A 154 -2.36 29.14 -7.73
N GLY A 155 -1.49 30.12 -7.97
CA GLY A 155 -1.71 31.14 -8.99
C GLY A 155 -1.55 30.64 -10.44
N GLY A 156 -1.12 29.39 -10.64
CA GLY A 156 -0.91 28.82 -11.98
C GLY A 156 0.33 29.35 -12.71
N GLU A 157 1.31 29.91 -11.99
CA GLU A 157 2.51 30.49 -12.61
C GLU A 157 3.62 29.46 -12.82
N ARG A 158 4.19 28.96 -11.72
CA ARG A 158 5.35 28.06 -11.71
C ARG A 158 5.52 27.37 -10.38
N CYS A 159 6.21 26.24 -10.41
CA CYS A 159 6.74 25.60 -9.22
C CYS A 159 8.09 26.23 -8.87
N SER A 160 8.19 26.90 -7.71
CA SER A 160 9.45 27.47 -7.21
C SER A 160 10.33 26.39 -6.57
N ASP A 161 11.63 26.63 -6.47
CA ASP A 161 12.54 25.70 -5.77
C ASP A 161 12.20 25.59 -4.28
N ASP A 162 11.77 26.68 -3.65
CA ASP A 162 11.28 26.66 -2.28
C ASP A 162 10.04 25.76 -2.14
N CYS A 163 9.09 25.89 -3.07
CA CYS A 163 7.90 25.02 -3.10
C CYS A 163 8.29 23.55 -3.31
N ARG A 164 9.21 23.25 -4.25
CA ARG A 164 9.74 21.89 -4.46
C ARG A 164 10.34 21.29 -3.19
N ARG A 165 11.12 22.06 -2.44
CA ARG A 165 11.71 21.60 -1.17
C ARG A 165 10.63 21.30 -0.14
N VAL A 166 9.59 22.13 -0.03
CA VAL A 166 8.49 21.88 0.90
C VAL A 166 7.66 20.66 0.50
N ILE A 167 7.39 20.46 -0.79
CA ILE A 167 6.71 19.25 -1.30
C ILE A 167 7.51 17.99 -0.93
N ALA A 168 8.83 18.02 -1.14
CA ALA A 168 9.72 16.92 -0.76
C ALA A 168 9.70 16.66 0.75
N ASN A 169 9.70 17.72 1.58
CA ASN A 169 9.58 17.60 3.03
C ASN A 169 8.24 16.98 3.45
N MET A 170 7.12 17.44 2.87
CA MET A 170 5.80 16.88 3.15
C MET A 170 5.72 15.38 2.81
N ARG A 171 6.35 14.94 1.73
CA ARG A 171 6.40 13.50 1.37
C ARG A 171 7.15 12.63 2.40
N ASN A 172 7.98 13.21 3.25
CA ASN A 172 8.65 12.49 4.33
C ASN A 172 7.80 12.41 5.62
N ILE A 173 6.66 13.10 5.68
CA ILE A 173 5.75 13.10 6.84
C ILE A 173 4.60 12.13 6.56
N PRO A 174 4.42 11.04 7.35
CA PRO A 174 3.43 9.99 7.05
C PRO A 174 1.99 10.50 6.87
N LYS A 175 1.56 11.47 7.70
CA LYS A 175 0.22 12.07 7.60
C LYS A 175 0.05 12.97 6.38
N ALA A 176 1.13 13.55 5.87
CA ALA A 176 1.10 14.37 4.66
C ALA A 176 1.12 13.52 3.39
N GLN A 177 1.69 12.30 3.41
CA GLN A 177 1.62 11.39 2.26
C GLN A 177 0.18 11.08 1.83
N GLN A 178 -0.74 11.02 2.79
CA GLN A 178 -2.17 10.81 2.54
C GLN A 178 -2.80 11.95 1.72
N LEU A 179 -2.26 13.18 1.82
CA LEU A 179 -2.73 14.33 1.03
C LEU A 179 -2.34 14.24 -0.45
N ASP A 180 -1.25 13.55 -0.79
CA ASP A 180 -0.81 13.36 -2.18
C ASP A 180 -1.80 12.45 -2.92
N THR A 181 -2.25 11.36 -2.26
CA THR A 181 -3.06 10.30 -2.88
C THR A 181 -4.56 10.38 -2.63
N CYS A 182 -5.04 11.31 -1.80
CA CYS A 182 -6.47 11.41 -1.46
C CYS A 182 -7.37 11.72 -2.66
N VAL A 183 -8.67 11.40 -2.55
CA VAL A 183 -9.69 11.79 -3.54
C VAL A 183 -10.28 13.15 -3.15
N CYS A 184 -10.31 14.11 -4.08
CA CYS A 184 -10.88 15.42 -3.80
C CYS A 184 -12.40 15.29 -3.53
N ASP A 185 -12.82 15.70 -2.34
CA ASP A 185 -14.18 15.57 -1.83
C ASP A 185 -14.63 16.83 -1.07
N GLY A 186 -15.88 16.86 -0.64
CA GLY A 186 -16.44 17.97 0.13
C GLY A 186 -16.60 19.28 -0.66
N THR A 187 -16.68 20.39 0.07
CA THR A 187 -16.93 21.74 -0.47
C THR A 187 -15.73 22.34 -1.18
N GLU A 188 -14.52 21.87 -0.87
CA GLU A 188 -13.27 22.37 -1.44
C GLU A 188 -12.82 21.55 -2.66
N ARG A 189 -13.70 20.67 -3.18
CA ARG A 189 -13.37 19.75 -4.26
C ARG A 189 -12.78 20.43 -5.49
N THR A 190 -13.39 21.53 -5.95
CA THR A 190 -12.92 22.26 -7.14
C THR A 190 -11.52 22.84 -6.95
N ILE A 191 -11.24 23.41 -5.77
CA ILE A 191 -9.93 23.97 -5.42
C ILE A 191 -8.90 22.83 -5.30
N CYS A 192 -9.27 21.72 -4.66
CA CYS A 192 -8.41 20.54 -4.53
C CYS A 192 -7.99 19.98 -5.90
N GLU A 193 -8.95 19.79 -6.82
CA GLU A 193 -8.70 19.30 -8.17
C GLU A 193 -7.76 20.25 -8.93
N TYR A 194 -8.02 21.55 -8.85
CA TYR A 194 -7.17 22.57 -9.46
C TYR A 194 -5.73 22.55 -8.92
N VAL A 195 -5.56 22.45 -7.60
CA VAL A 195 -4.23 22.36 -6.97
C VAL A 195 -3.50 21.10 -7.40
N LYS A 196 -4.18 19.95 -7.46
CA LYS A 196 -3.57 18.69 -7.92
C LYS A 196 -3.10 18.75 -9.37
N VAL A 197 -3.91 19.32 -10.27
CA VAL A 197 -3.53 19.50 -11.68
C VAL A 197 -2.37 20.48 -11.82
N SER A 198 -2.43 21.62 -11.12
CA SER A 198 -1.36 22.62 -11.15
C SER A 198 -0.03 22.04 -10.64
N MET A 199 -0.07 21.31 -9.53
CA MET A 199 1.08 20.60 -8.98
C MET A 199 1.71 19.65 -10.01
N LYS A 200 0.88 18.85 -10.69
CA LYS A 200 1.34 17.92 -11.73
C LYS A 200 2.05 18.66 -12.86
N ASN A 201 1.42 19.69 -13.41
CA ASN A 201 1.90 20.40 -14.59
C ASN A 201 3.18 21.20 -14.31
N PHE A 202 3.25 21.90 -13.17
CA PHE A 202 4.36 22.81 -12.90
C PHE A 202 5.53 22.17 -12.15
N CYS A 203 5.29 21.18 -11.30
CA CYS A 203 6.33 20.58 -10.45
C CYS A 203 6.87 19.24 -10.97
N PHE A 204 6.11 18.48 -11.79
CA PHE A 204 6.52 17.14 -12.23
C PHE A 204 6.66 17.02 -13.76
N ASP A 205 5.90 17.79 -14.55
CA ASP A 205 5.91 17.73 -16.02
C ASP A 205 6.96 18.67 -16.66
N SER A 206 7.73 19.41 -15.86
CA SER A 206 8.65 20.46 -16.34
C SER A 206 10.13 20.03 -16.44
N MET A 207 10.47 18.78 -16.10
CA MET A 207 11.85 18.28 -16.21
C MET A 207 12.30 18.00 -17.66
N ASP A 208 11.39 17.92 -18.62
CA ASP A 208 11.73 17.68 -20.03
C ASP A 208 11.90 18.98 -20.85
N ARG A 209 11.75 20.17 -20.23
CA ARG A 209 11.87 21.47 -20.93
C ARG A 209 13.02 22.35 -20.45
N TYR A 210 13.84 21.90 -19.50
CA TYR A 210 14.96 22.71 -18.99
C TYR A 210 16.28 21.92 -18.92
N ALA A 211 16.58 21.20 -19.99
CA ALA A 211 17.92 20.69 -20.28
C ALA A 211 18.28 21.02 -21.73
N GLY A 212 18.90 22.20 -21.93
CA GLY A 212 19.81 22.50 -23.04
C GLY A 212 19.30 22.45 -24.49
N SER A 213 19.14 23.62 -25.09
CA SER A 213 19.51 23.93 -26.49
C SER A 213 19.28 25.44 -26.67
N GLY A 214 20.26 26.27 -27.04
CA GLY A 214 21.22 26.04 -28.11
C GLY A 214 20.49 26.31 -29.42
N PHE A 215 20.15 27.57 -29.68
CA PHE A 215 19.60 28.01 -30.97
C PHE A 215 20.53 27.54 -32.09
N SER A 216 20.04 26.65 -32.94
CA SER A 216 20.47 26.55 -34.33
C SER A 216 19.20 26.35 -35.14
N ASP A 217 18.84 27.39 -35.88
CA ASP A 217 17.88 27.30 -36.98
C ASP A 217 18.35 26.22 -37.96
N SER A 218 17.45 25.31 -38.27
CA SER A 218 17.43 24.58 -39.52
C SER A 218 15.99 24.17 -39.76
N GLU A 219 15.32 24.94 -40.60
CA GLU A 219 14.05 24.62 -41.23
C GLU A 219 14.23 23.34 -42.05
N ASP A 220 13.41 22.33 -41.80
CA ASP A 220 13.22 21.22 -42.75
C ASP A 220 11.73 20.87 -42.76
N ASP A 221 11.05 21.43 -43.76
CA ASP A 221 9.69 21.08 -44.18
C ASP A 221 9.71 19.62 -44.69
N SER A 222 8.93 18.75 -44.05
CA SER A 222 8.53 17.50 -44.68
C SER A 222 7.02 17.33 -44.50
N GLU A 223 6.35 17.47 -45.64
CA GLU A 223 4.91 17.37 -45.83
C GLU A 223 4.41 15.95 -45.51
N ASP A 224 3.36 15.89 -44.69
CA ASP A 224 2.58 14.68 -44.42
C ASP A 224 1.85 14.23 -45.70
N ASP A 225 2.11 13.01 -46.17
CA ASP A 225 1.25 12.33 -47.14
C ASP A 225 0.37 11.31 -46.41
N TYR A 226 -0.93 11.50 -46.57
CA TYR A 226 -2.01 10.70 -46.02
C TYR A 226 -2.33 9.57 -47.00
N ASP A 227 -2.34 8.32 -46.55
CA ASP A 227 -3.08 7.26 -47.23
C ASP A 227 -3.89 6.43 -46.24
N GLU A 228 -5.14 6.21 -46.66
CA GLU A 228 -6.30 5.72 -45.95
C GLU A 228 -6.54 4.21 -46.22
N MET A 229 -7.33 3.56 -45.34
CA MET A 229 -8.07 2.29 -45.57
C MET A 229 -7.25 0.98 -45.68
N GLU A 230 -7.70 -0.20 -45.28
CA GLU A 230 -8.91 -0.75 -44.65
C GLU A 230 -8.59 -2.22 -44.27
N ASP A 231 -9.50 -2.85 -43.52
CA ASP A 231 -9.82 -4.29 -43.61
C ASP A 231 -8.96 -5.37 -42.94
N TYR A 232 -9.67 -6.47 -42.68
CA TYR A 232 -9.54 -7.41 -41.57
C TYR A 232 -8.80 -8.69 -42.01
N ILE A 233 -8.44 -9.57 -41.06
CA ILE A 233 -8.74 -11.03 -41.09
C ILE A 233 -8.11 -11.71 -39.83
N TYR A 234 -8.93 -12.54 -39.20
CA TYR A 234 -8.69 -13.43 -38.08
C TYR A 234 -8.05 -14.74 -38.56
N VAL A 235 -7.00 -15.27 -37.91
CA VAL A 235 -6.73 -16.72 -37.89
C VAL A 235 -6.15 -17.18 -36.55
N GLU A 236 -6.76 -18.26 -36.08
CA GLU A 236 -6.56 -19.05 -34.88
C GLU A 236 -5.17 -19.70 -34.64
N ASN A 237 -4.94 -19.91 -33.34
CA ASN A 237 -4.39 -21.09 -32.66
C ASN A 237 -3.07 -21.72 -33.11
N LYS A 238 -2.14 -21.81 -32.15
CA LYS A 238 -1.53 -23.09 -31.76
C LYS A 238 -1.28 -23.15 -30.25
N SER A 239 -2.11 -23.95 -29.60
CA SER A 239 -1.89 -24.56 -28.31
C SER A 239 -0.68 -25.50 -28.36
N PHE A 240 0.28 -25.33 -27.46
CA PHE A 240 1.25 -26.37 -27.14
C PHE A 240 0.99 -26.86 -25.71
N SER A 241 0.44 -28.05 -25.66
CA SER A 241 0.31 -28.86 -24.46
C SER A 241 1.68 -29.47 -24.17
N SER A 242 2.26 -29.17 -23.01
CA SER A 242 3.25 -30.04 -22.38
C SER A 242 2.73 -30.45 -21.02
N ARG A 243 2.08 -31.61 -21.00
CA ARG A 243 1.94 -32.45 -19.82
C ARG A 243 3.34 -32.83 -19.35
N SER A 244 3.67 -32.50 -18.11
CA SER A 244 4.73 -33.21 -17.38
C SER A 244 4.15 -33.70 -16.06
N ALA A 245 3.96 -35.02 -16.02
CA ALA A 245 3.62 -35.79 -14.85
C ALA A 245 4.91 -36.25 -14.13
N CYS A 246 4.72 -36.77 -12.90
CA CYS A 246 5.71 -37.39 -11.99
C CYS A 246 6.50 -36.36 -11.16
N GLN A 247 6.66 -36.44 -9.84
CA GLN A 247 6.39 -37.40 -8.76
C GLN A 247 6.20 -36.53 -7.49
N GLY A 248 5.29 -36.80 -6.55
CA GLY A 248 5.30 -37.96 -5.68
C GLY A 248 6.27 -37.76 -4.51
N VAL A 249 5.84 -37.11 -3.41
CA VAL A 249 6.35 -37.41 -2.05
C VAL A 249 5.23 -37.19 -1.04
N VAL A 250 4.82 -38.31 -0.44
CA VAL A 250 3.98 -38.42 0.75
C VAL A 250 4.82 -38.05 1.97
N TRP A 251 4.36 -37.11 2.81
CA TRP A 251 4.72 -37.09 4.24
C TRP A 251 3.44 -36.95 5.06
N THR A 252 2.93 -38.11 5.44
CA THR A 252 2.00 -38.28 6.55
C THR A 252 2.70 -38.04 7.90
N ALA A 253 1.88 -37.65 8.87
CA ALA A 253 2.06 -37.83 10.32
C ALA A 253 2.84 -36.77 11.10
N SER A 254 2.09 -35.87 11.75
CA SER A 254 2.30 -35.52 13.17
C SER A 254 1.14 -34.68 13.72
N VAL A 255 -0.06 -35.27 13.76
CA VAL A 255 -1.15 -34.80 14.63
C VAL A 255 -1.54 -35.97 15.53
N ALA A 256 -0.72 -36.25 16.56
CA ALA A 256 -1.07 -37.27 17.56
C ALA A 256 -0.27 -37.17 18.88
N THR A 257 0.40 -36.05 19.20
CA THR A 257 1.18 -35.93 20.45
C THR A 257 0.60 -34.93 21.46
N ILE A 258 -0.50 -34.24 21.15
CA ILE A 258 -1.11 -33.27 22.07
C ILE A 258 -2.23 -33.90 22.93
N LEU A 259 -2.83 -35.02 22.52
CA LEU A 259 -3.92 -35.66 23.26
C LEU A 259 -3.49 -36.61 24.40
N VAL A 260 -2.18 -36.84 24.59
CA VAL A 260 -1.68 -37.70 25.68
C VAL A 260 -1.24 -36.90 26.92
N LEU A 261 -1.03 -35.58 26.80
CA LEU A 261 -0.56 -34.72 27.90
C LEU A 261 -1.69 -34.10 28.76
N MET A 262 -2.97 -34.24 28.38
CA MET A 262 -4.10 -33.71 29.15
C MET A 262 -4.78 -34.75 30.07
N ASN A 263 -4.25 -35.99 30.12
CA ASN A 263 -4.75 -37.06 31.01
C ASN A 263 -3.77 -37.42 32.14
N LEU A 264 -2.79 -36.56 32.45
CA LEU A 264 -1.76 -36.85 33.45
C LEU A 264 -1.33 -35.64 34.30
N ILE A 265 -2.21 -34.65 34.49
CA ILE A 265 -2.14 -33.64 35.56
C ILE A 265 -3.54 -33.45 36.14
#